data_AF-A0A0F2L957-F1
#
_entry.id   AF-A0A0F2L957-F1
#
_cell.length_a   1.000
_cell.length_b   1.000
_cell.length_c   1.000
_cell.angle_alpha   90.00
_cell.angle_beta   90.00
_cell.angle_gamma   90.00
#
_symmetry.space_group_name_H-M   'P 1'
#
loop_
_entity.id
_entity.type
_entity.pdbx_description
1 polymer ?
#
loop_
_entity_poly.entity_id
_entity_poly.type
_entity_poly.pdbx_seq_one_letter_code
_entity_poly.pdbx_strand_id
1 'polypeptide(L)'
;MLLNKAREIARGLAAELAYLTLVGTLVVPPRSLLRLPLVKALPPEVFSAIAFASSGDDLTLKLNSSLGMRLGGVPACKRLDAELAALCRALAERGGEPIYEALDVLPSLGATLSSIDVPEGDLLMSAYRALAGAASEHEYARLFKAYDEWGLYAVVGLNARRSGQRP
;
A
#
# COMPACT_ATOMS: atom_id res chain seq x y z
N MET A 1 15.93 0.24 -7.16
CA MET A 1 15.76 1.24 -6.08
C MET A 1 14.29 1.60 -5.88
N LEU A 2 13.55 2.05 -6.91
CA LEU A 2 12.14 2.46 -6.80
C LEU A 2 11.17 1.30 -6.47
N LEU A 3 11.38 0.10 -7.02
CA LEU A 3 10.60 -1.10 -6.64
C LEU A 3 10.77 -1.47 -5.17
N ASN A 4 11.99 -1.35 -4.61
CA ASN A 4 12.21 -1.53 -3.18
C ASN A 4 11.45 -0.47 -2.37
N LYS A 5 11.30 0.75 -2.91
CA LYS A 5 10.49 1.78 -2.27
C LYS A 5 9.01 1.42 -2.26
N ALA A 6 8.48 0.92 -3.38
CA ALA A 6 7.11 0.41 -3.46
C ALA A 6 6.88 -0.72 -2.42
N ARG A 7 7.84 -1.64 -2.30
CA ARG A 7 7.85 -2.68 -1.28
C ARG A 7 7.79 -2.11 0.14
N GLU A 8 8.65 -1.14 0.47
CA GLU A 8 8.64 -0.46 1.77
C GLU A 8 7.29 0.21 2.07
N ILE A 9 6.70 0.88 1.08
CA ILE A 9 5.40 1.54 1.20
C ILE A 9 4.32 0.50 1.50
N ALA A 10 4.24 -0.56 0.70
CA ALA A 10 3.25 -1.63 0.88
C ALA A 10 3.41 -2.31 2.25
N ARG A 11 4.64 -2.59 2.68
CA ARG A 11 4.93 -3.15 4.01
C ARG A 11 4.47 -2.21 5.13
N GLY A 12 4.77 -0.92 5.01
CA GLY A 12 4.37 0.09 6.00
C GLY A 12 2.85 0.23 6.09
N LEU A 13 2.16 0.28 4.95
CA LEU A 13 0.70 0.32 4.91
C LEU A 13 0.09 -0.95 5.49
N ALA A 14 0.58 -2.13 5.11
CA ALA A 14 0.11 -3.41 5.65
C ALA A 14 0.29 -3.48 7.18
N ALA A 15 1.42 -3.01 7.69
CA ALA A 15 1.69 -2.92 9.12
C ALA A 15 0.72 -1.99 9.86
N GLU A 16 0.43 -0.83 9.29
CA GLU A 16 -0.51 0.14 9.88
C GLU A 16 -1.94 -0.39 9.89
N LEU A 17 -2.40 -1.00 8.79
CA LEU A 17 -3.74 -1.60 8.72
C LEU A 17 -3.87 -2.77 9.71
N ALA A 18 -2.87 -3.66 9.77
CA ALA A 18 -2.84 -4.76 10.74
C ALA A 18 -2.87 -4.25 12.18
N TYR A 19 -2.15 -3.16 12.48
CA TYR A 19 -2.22 -2.49 13.78
C TYR A 19 -3.62 -1.96 14.09
N LEU A 20 -4.26 -1.26 13.16
CA LEU A 20 -5.62 -0.73 13.34
C LEU A 20 -6.63 -1.85 13.60
N THR A 21 -6.53 -2.96 12.87
CA THR A 21 -7.33 -4.17 13.11
C THR A 21 -7.08 -4.73 14.51
N LEU A 22 -5.82 -4.90 14.92
CA LEU A 22 -5.44 -5.46 16.22
C LEU A 22 -5.94 -4.63 17.40
N VAL A 23 -5.78 -3.31 17.32
CA VAL A 23 -6.16 -2.39 18.41
C VAL A 23 -7.66 -2.07 18.35
N GLY A 24 -8.37 -2.51 17.32
CA GLY A 24 -9.80 -2.25 17.14
C GLY A 24 -10.11 -0.76 17.06
N THR A 25 -9.18 0.04 16.52
CA THR A 25 -9.32 1.49 16.44
C THR A 25 -9.12 1.97 15.01
N LEU A 26 -9.90 2.97 14.61
CA LEU A 26 -9.69 3.72 13.37
C LEU A 26 -8.82 4.96 13.59
N VAL A 27 -8.31 5.16 14.82
CA VAL A 27 -7.44 6.29 15.13
C VAL A 27 -6.06 6.07 14.51
N VAL A 28 -5.84 6.73 13.38
CA VAL A 28 -4.58 6.69 12.64
C VAL A 28 -3.44 7.34 13.45
N PRO A 29 -2.26 6.71 13.59
CA PRO A 29 -1.13 7.27 14.33
C PRO A 29 -0.64 8.64 13.80
N PRO A 30 -0.04 9.51 14.65
CA PRO A 30 0.40 10.86 14.25
C PRO A 30 1.40 10.93 13.08
N ARG A 31 2.15 9.86 12.82
CA ARG A 31 3.19 9.78 11.78
C ARG A 31 2.95 8.65 10.77
N SER A 32 1.70 8.21 10.65
CA SER A 32 1.36 7.09 9.79
C SER A 32 1.36 7.47 8.31
N LEU A 33 1.73 6.52 7.44
CA LEU A 33 1.64 6.66 5.98
C LEU A 33 0.21 6.95 5.55
N LEU A 34 -0.79 6.41 6.24
CA LEU A 34 -2.20 6.71 5.98
C LEU A 34 -2.53 8.21 6.15
N ARG A 35 -1.75 9.00 6.92
CA ARG A 35 -1.91 10.46 7.02
C ARG A 35 -1.20 11.24 5.92
N LEU A 36 -0.27 10.63 5.20
CA LEU A 36 0.43 11.30 4.13
C LEU A 36 -0.46 11.38 2.89
N PRO A 37 -0.37 12.47 2.11
CA PRO A 37 -1.02 12.56 0.82
C PRO A 37 -0.65 11.39 -0.09
N LEU A 38 -1.61 10.89 -0.87
CA LEU A 38 -1.40 9.75 -1.74
C LEU A 38 -0.21 9.95 -2.70
N VAL A 39 -0.05 11.15 -3.27
CA VAL A 39 1.09 11.47 -4.14
C VAL A 39 2.44 11.47 -3.41
N LYS A 40 2.45 11.76 -2.11
CA LYS A 40 3.67 11.73 -1.30
C LYS A 40 4.03 10.32 -0.86
N ALA A 41 3.02 9.51 -0.58
CA ALA A 41 3.23 8.13 -0.19
C ALA A 41 3.55 7.22 -1.37
N LEU A 42 2.95 7.48 -2.53
CA LEU A 42 3.27 6.81 -3.79
C LEU A 42 3.74 7.84 -4.83
N PRO A 43 5.03 8.23 -4.80
CA PRO A 43 5.58 9.20 -5.73
C PRO A 43 5.40 8.79 -7.19
N PRO A 44 5.29 9.76 -8.13
CA PRO A 44 5.13 9.49 -9.56
C PRO A 44 6.17 8.53 -10.15
N GLU A 45 7.43 8.61 -9.69
CA GLU A 45 8.51 7.73 -10.13
C GLU A 45 8.32 6.31 -9.62
N VAL A 46 7.83 6.15 -8.39
CA VAL A 46 7.51 4.83 -7.83
C VAL A 46 6.34 4.22 -8.59
N PHE A 47 5.28 5.00 -8.83
CA PHE A 47 4.15 4.55 -9.65
C PHE A 47 4.59 4.16 -11.07
N SER A 48 5.43 4.98 -11.71
CA SER A 48 6.02 4.66 -13.02
C SER A 48 6.85 3.38 -12.99
N ALA A 49 7.60 3.14 -11.92
CA ALA A 49 8.37 1.91 -11.77
C ALA A 49 7.48 0.67 -11.62
N ILE A 50 6.36 0.78 -10.89
CA ILE A 50 5.35 -0.28 -10.78
C ILE A 50 4.73 -0.55 -12.16
N ALA A 51 4.29 0.50 -12.87
CA ALA A 51 3.73 0.37 -14.21
C ALA A 51 4.73 -0.16 -15.25
N PHE A 52 6.03 0.09 -15.07
CA PHE A 52 7.07 -0.52 -15.89
C PHE A 52 7.22 -2.01 -15.57
N ALA A 53 7.18 -2.39 -14.31
CA ALA A 53 7.32 -3.79 -13.90
C ALA A 53 6.13 -4.65 -14.32
N SER A 54 4.91 -4.11 -14.31
CA SER A 54 3.70 -4.83 -14.75
C SER A 54 3.55 -4.91 -16.27
N SER A 55 4.41 -4.22 -17.02
CA SER A 55 4.22 -4.02 -18.46
C SER A 55 4.31 -5.31 -19.30
N GLY A 56 4.82 -6.41 -18.74
CA GLY A 56 4.99 -7.67 -19.46
C GLY A 56 5.78 -7.45 -20.75
N ASP A 57 5.16 -7.72 -21.90
CA ASP A 57 5.75 -7.50 -23.23
C ASP A 57 5.24 -6.24 -23.98
N ASP A 58 4.41 -5.41 -23.34
CA ASP A 58 3.90 -4.18 -23.95
C ASP A 58 4.98 -3.09 -24.03
N LEU A 59 5.56 -2.95 -25.22
CA LEU A 59 6.58 -1.94 -25.52
C LEU A 59 6.08 -0.50 -25.35
N THR A 60 4.80 -0.24 -25.64
CA THR A 60 4.22 1.10 -25.52
C THR A 60 4.13 1.50 -24.06
N LEU A 61 3.69 0.58 -23.21
CA LEU A 61 3.63 0.79 -21.77
C LEU A 61 5.04 0.92 -21.18
N LYS A 62 6.01 0.08 -21.58
CA LYS A 62 7.42 0.21 -21.18
C LYS A 62 7.99 1.59 -21.49
N LEU A 63 7.79 2.09 -22.71
CA LEU A 63 8.30 3.41 -23.13
C LEU A 63 7.65 4.54 -22.32
N ASN A 64 6.33 4.51 -22.15
CA ASN A 64 5.57 5.50 -21.41
C ASN A 64 6.00 5.54 -19.93
N SER A 65 6.10 4.38 -19.28
CA SER A 65 6.55 4.26 -17.89
C SER A 65 8.02 4.63 -17.71
N SER A 66 8.88 4.31 -18.69
CA SER A 66 10.28 4.75 -18.69
C SER A 66 10.41 6.27 -18.76
N LEU A 67 9.62 6.92 -19.60
CA LEU A 67 9.55 8.38 -19.66
C LEU A 67 9.02 8.98 -18.35
N GLY A 68 7.98 8.38 -17.75
CA GLY A 68 7.46 8.79 -16.44
C GLY A 68 8.54 8.78 -15.35
N MET A 69 9.31 7.68 -15.26
CA MET A 69 10.46 7.60 -14.33
C MET A 69 11.52 8.69 -14.59
N ARG A 70 11.81 9.00 -15.85
CA ARG A 70 12.85 9.99 -16.21
C ARG A 70 12.40 11.44 -16.00
N LEU A 71 11.11 11.71 -16.19
CA LEU A 71 10.54 13.06 -16.12
C LEU A 71 9.91 13.37 -14.76
N GLY A 72 9.95 12.43 -13.79
CA GLY A 72 9.35 12.59 -12.47
C GLY A 72 7.81 12.62 -12.51
N GLY A 73 7.22 11.97 -13.51
CA GLY A 73 5.79 12.06 -13.81
C GLY A 73 5.08 10.71 -13.74
N VAL A 74 3.76 10.76 -13.74
CA VAL A 74 2.89 9.58 -13.84
C VAL A 74 2.74 9.23 -15.34
N PRO A 75 2.85 7.95 -15.76
CA PRO A 75 2.65 7.56 -17.13
C PRO A 75 1.19 7.83 -17.56
N ALA A 76 0.95 7.96 -18.87
CA ALA A 76 -0.40 8.22 -19.37
C ALA A 76 -1.41 7.13 -18.94
N CYS A 77 -2.33 7.46 -18.02
CA CYS A 77 -3.23 6.49 -17.37
C CYS A 77 -4.04 5.64 -18.36
N LYS A 78 -4.39 6.20 -19.53
CA LYS A 78 -5.17 5.51 -20.57
C LYS A 78 -4.44 4.32 -21.22
N ARG A 79 -3.13 4.19 -21.00
CA ARG A 79 -2.28 3.12 -21.52
C ARG A 79 -1.96 2.04 -20.48
N LEU A 80 -2.56 2.14 -19.30
CA LEU A 80 -2.37 1.20 -18.20
C LEU A 80 -3.46 0.12 -18.22
N ASP A 81 -3.15 -1.04 -17.64
CA ASP A 81 -4.15 -2.05 -17.33
C ASP A 81 -5.21 -1.52 -16.34
N ALA A 82 -6.27 -2.30 -16.10
CA ALA A 82 -7.42 -1.84 -15.33
C ALA A 82 -7.06 -1.42 -13.89
N GLU A 83 -6.18 -2.18 -13.21
CA GLU A 83 -5.80 -1.93 -11.82
C GLU A 83 -4.87 -0.72 -11.72
N LEU A 84 -3.87 -0.63 -12.58
CA LEU A 84 -2.99 0.52 -12.64
C LEU A 84 -3.70 1.77 -13.11
N ALA A 85 -4.66 1.66 -14.03
CA ALA A 85 -5.49 2.79 -14.46
C ALA A 85 -6.39 3.30 -13.34
N ALA A 86 -6.90 2.42 -12.47
CA ALA A 86 -7.65 2.81 -11.27
C ALA A 86 -6.75 3.57 -10.28
N LEU A 87 -5.57 3.02 -9.98
CA LEU A 87 -4.58 3.67 -9.12
C LEU A 87 -4.11 5.02 -9.69
N CYS A 88 -3.89 5.12 -11.00
CA CYS A 88 -3.50 6.33 -11.71
C CYS A 88 -4.57 7.43 -11.61
N ARG A 89 -5.85 7.06 -11.80
CA ARG A 89 -6.97 7.99 -11.66
C ARG A 89 -7.12 8.49 -10.22
N ALA A 90 -7.00 7.60 -9.24
CA ALA A 90 -7.05 7.99 -7.85
C ALA A 90 -5.91 8.97 -7.48
N LEU A 91 -4.70 8.73 -7.98
CA LEU A 91 -3.59 9.69 -7.84
C LEU A 91 -3.90 11.05 -8.48
N ALA A 92 -4.51 11.07 -9.66
CA ALA A 92 -4.81 12.31 -10.37
C ALA A 92 -5.94 13.12 -9.70
N GLU A 93 -6.99 12.44 -9.25
CA GLU A 93 -8.18 13.07 -8.69
C GLU A 93 -8.01 13.41 -7.20
N ARG A 94 -7.31 12.55 -6.46
CA ARG A 94 -7.24 12.57 -4.98
C ARG A 94 -5.82 12.61 -4.44
N GLY A 95 -4.81 12.84 -5.29
CA GLY A 95 -3.39 12.78 -4.90
C GLY A 95 -3.00 13.73 -3.77
N GLY A 96 -3.70 14.85 -3.63
CA GLY A 96 -3.50 15.83 -2.56
C GLY A 96 -4.17 15.46 -1.23
N GLU A 97 -5.09 14.50 -1.24
CA GLU A 97 -5.77 14.02 -0.05
C GLU A 97 -4.90 13.01 0.70
N PRO A 98 -5.00 12.97 2.05
CA PRO A 98 -4.41 11.89 2.84
C PRO A 98 -4.89 10.51 2.38
N ILE A 99 -4.01 9.50 2.42
CA ILE A 99 -4.35 8.13 1.99
C ILE A 99 -5.55 7.55 2.75
N TYR A 100 -5.76 7.90 4.02
CA TYR A 100 -6.90 7.35 4.78
C TYR A 100 -8.26 7.77 4.20
N GLU A 101 -8.32 8.85 3.42
CA GLU A 101 -9.52 9.21 2.66
C GLU A 101 -9.66 8.31 1.43
N ALA A 102 -8.56 7.84 0.86
CA ALA A 102 -8.46 7.05 -0.35
C ALA A 102 -8.08 5.57 -0.10
N LEU A 103 -8.61 4.97 0.98
CA LEU A 103 -8.31 3.56 1.32
C LEU A 103 -8.73 2.58 0.23
N ASP A 104 -9.69 2.95 -0.60
CA ASP A 104 -10.16 2.21 -1.78
C ASP A 104 -9.09 2.03 -2.87
N VAL A 105 -7.97 2.75 -2.77
CA VAL A 105 -6.80 2.65 -3.64
C VAL A 105 -5.87 1.51 -3.23
N LEU A 106 -5.87 1.13 -1.95
CA LEU A 106 -4.99 0.08 -1.42
C LEU A 106 -5.21 -1.28 -2.09
N PRO A 107 -6.45 -1.69 -2.43
CA PRO A 107 -6.68 -2.88 -3.23
C PRO A 107 -5.97 -2.88 -4.58
N SER A 108 -6.07 -1.78 -5.34
CA SER A 108 -5.40 -1.66 -6.65
C SER A 108 -3.89 -1.71 -6.50
N LEU A 109 -3.32 -1.01 -5.51
CA LEU A 109 -1.88 -1.06 -5.23
C LEU A 109 -1.43 -2.48 -4.83
N GLY A 110 -2.17 -3.14 -3.95
CA GLY A 110 -1.87 -4.50 -3.49
C GLY A 110 -1.92 -5.52 -4.61
N ALA A 111 -2.97 -5.50 -5.43
CA ALA A 111 -3.15 -6.39 -6.57
C ALA A 111 -2.07 -6.20 -7.64
N THR A 112 -1.76 -4.94 -7.98
CA THR A 112 -0.68 -4.65 -8.94
C THR A 112 0.69 -5.08 -8.44
N LEU A 113 0.98 -4.94 -7.14
CA LEU A 113 2.25 -5.41 -6.58
C LEU A 113 2.32 -6.95 -6.54
N SER A 114 1.21 -7.60 -6.20
CA SER A 114 1.11 -9.06 -6.22
C SER A 114 1.32 -9.63 -7.62
N SER A 115 0.75 -9.00 -8.65
CA SER A 115 0.87 -9.47 -10.05
C SER A 115 2.30 -9.37 -10.62
N ILE A 116 3.21 -8.65 -9.95
CA ILE A 116 4.63 -8.57 -10.28
C ILE A 116 5.52 -9.28 -9.23
N ASP A 117 4.98 -10.25 -8.52
CA ASP A 117 5.65 -11.08 -7.51
C ASP A 117 6.30 -10.28 -6.36
N VAL A 118 5.66 -9.19 -5.93
CA VAL A 118 6.03 -8.46 -4.71
C VAL A 118 5.16 -8.95 -3.54
N PRO A 119 5.70 -9.76 -2.61
CA PRO A 119 4.90 -10.41 -1.55
C PRO A 119 4.17 -9.43 -0.61
N GLU A 120 4.71 -8.23 -0.46
CA GLU A 120 4.09 -7.17 0.33
C GLU A 120 2.76 -6.69 -0.26
N GLY A 121 2.51 -6.92 -1.56
CA GLY A 121 1.21 -6.69 -2.19
C GLY A 121 0.12 -7.59 -1.59
N ASP A 122 0.39 -8.90 -1.47
CA ASP A 122 -0.53 -9.86 -0.85
C ASP A 122 -0.80 -9.53 0.62
N LEU A 123 0.26 -9.16 1.36
CA LEU A 123 0.12 -8.76 2.75
C LEU A 123 -0.73 -7.50 2.90
N LEU A 124 -0.56 -6.52 1.99
CA LEU A 124 -1.38 -5.32 1.97
C LEU A 124 -2.86 -5.65 1.71
N MET A 125 -3.15 -6.55 0.76
CA MET A 125 -4.51 -7.03 0.47
C MET A 125 -5.14 -7.73 1.67
N SER A 126 -4.41 -8.63 2.32
CA SER A 126 -4.87 -9.30 3.53
C SER A 126 -5.12 -8.30 4.66
N ALA A 127 -4.22 -7.33 4.87
CA ALA A 127 -4.38 -6.31 5.91
C ALA A 127 -5.59 -5.40 5.67
N TYR A 128 -5.83 -5.02 4.41
CA TYR A 128 -7.02 -4.28 4.02
C TYR A 128 -8.30 -5.08 4.30
N ARG A 129 -8.36 -6.36 3.90
CA ARG A 129 -9.50 -7.24 4.19
C ARG A 129 -9.70 -7.43 5.69
N ALA A 130 -8.63 -7.53 6.46
CA ALA A 130 -8.69 -7.66 7.91
C ALA A 130 -9.26 -6.39 8.57
N LEU A 131 -8.84 -5.20 8.13
CA LEU A 131 -9.42 -3.93 8.58
C LEU A 131 -10.91 -3.84 8.25
N ALA A 132 -11.32 -4.35 7.09
CA ALA A 132 -12.73 -4.41 6.68
C ALA A 132 -13.54 -5.55 7.36
N GLY A 133 -12.93 -6.35 8.23
CA GLY A 133 -13.59 -7.49 8.89
C GLY A 133 -13.92 -8.66 7.95
N ALA A 134 -13.28 -8.73 6.78
CA ALA A 134 -13.54 -9.72 5.73
C ALA A 134 -12.38 -10.71 5.50
N ALA A 135 -11.30 -10.63 6.29
CA ALA A 135 -10.17 -11.54 6.17
C ALA A 135 -10.53 -12.95 6.68
N SER A 136 -9.92 -13.96 6.05
CA SER A 136 -9.97 -15.35 6.53
C SER A 136 -9.03 -15.58 7.72
N GLU A 137 -9.25 -16.66 8.49
CA GLU A 137 -8.36 -17.06 9.59
C GLU A 137 -6.91 -17.22 9.14
N HIS A 138 -6.69 -17.77 7.95
CA HIS A 138 -5.35 -17.92 7.38
C HIS A 138 -4.67 -16.57 7.12
N GLU A 139 -5.42 -15.57 6.66
CA GLU A 139 -4.91 -14.22 6.45
C GLU A 139 -4.58 -13.55 7.78
N TYR A 140 -5.43 -13.67 8.80
CA TYR A 140 -5.12 -13.19 10.15
C TYR A 140 -3.83 -13.81 10.68
N ALA A 141 -3.68 -15.13 10.58
CA ALA A 141 -2.47 -15.83 11.03
C ALA A 141 -1.21 -15.32 10.30
N ARG A 142 -1.30 -15.11 8.98
CA ARG A 142 -0.21 -14.55 8.18
C ARG A 142 0.16 -13.13 8.60
N LEU A 143 -0.84 -12.28 8.85
CA LEU A 143 -0.64 -10.91 9.29
C LEU A 143 -0.02 -10.86 10.68
N PHE A 144 -0.48 -11.67 11.63
CA PHE A 144 0.11 -11.73 12.98
C PHE A 144 1.56 -12.19 12.93
N LYS A 145 1.86 -13.22 12.12
CA LYS A 145 3.24 -13.67 11.92
C LYS A 145 4.12 -12.55 11.36
N ALA A 146 3.66 -11.86 10.31
CA ALA A 146 4.41 -10.75 9.72
C ALA A 146 4.60 -9.60 10.72
N TYR A 147 3.56 -9.27 11.48
CA TYR A 147 3.60 -8.24 12.51
C TYR A 147 4.62 -8.54 13.62
N ASP A 148 4.72 -9.81 14.02
CA ASP A 148 5.72 -10.31 14.97
C ASP A 148 7.15 -10.19 14.43
N GLU A 149 7.37 -10.68 13.22
CA GLU A 149 8.67 -10.62 12.55
C GLU A 149 9.17 -9.18 12.34
N TRP A 150 8.25 -8.22 12.23
CA TRP A 150 8.60 -6.81 12.09
C TRP A 150 8.88 -6.11 13.43
N GLY A 151 8.70 -6.81 14.56
CA GLY A 151 8.98 -6.29 15.90
C GLY A 151 8.04 -5.16 16.34
N LEU A 152 6.85 -5.06 15.72
CA LEU A 152 5.94 -3.93 15.91
C LEU A 152 5.13 -4.01 17.21
N TYR A 153 5.14 -5.15 17.90
CA TYR A 153 4.52 -5.34 19.22
C TYR A 153 5.06 -4.37 20.29
N ALA A 154 6.29 -3.88 20.18
CA ALA A 154 6.82 -2.89 21.12
C ALA A 154 5.98 -1.61 21.16
N VAL A 155 5.34 -1.25 20.05
CA VAL A 155 4.46 -0.07 19.92
C VAL A 155 3.05 -0.36 20.43
N VAL A 156 2.51 -1.57 20.18
CA VAL A 156 1.19 -2.00 20.68
C VAL A 156 1.22 -2.21 22.19
N GLY A 157 2.24 -2.87 22.74
CA GLY A 157 2.37 -3.11 24.18
C GLY A 157 2.49 -1.82 25.01
N LEU A 158 3.07 -0.76 24.43
CA LEU A 158 3.11 0.57 25.04
C LEU A 158 1.74 1.28 24.98
N ASN A 159 0.97 1.10 23.90
CA ASN A 159 -0.35 1.72 23.74
C ASN A 159 -1.48 0.97 24.46
N ALA A 160 -1.47 -0.37 24.48
CA ALA A 160 -2.41 -1.20 25.23
C ALA A 160 -2.26 -1.02 26.75
N ARG A 161 -1.01 -0.87 27.24
CA ARG A 161 -0.75 -0.47 28.64
C ARG A 161 -1.27 0.93 28.97
N ARG A 162 -1.36 1.83 27.99
CA ARG A 162 -1.93 3.18 28.15
C ARG A 162 -3.46 3.21 28.07
N SER A 163 -4.09 2.32 27.30
CA SER A 163 -5.55 2.24 27.16
C SER A 163 -6.23 1.33 28.19
N GLY A 164 -5.45 0.63 29.03
CA GLY A 164 -5.98 -0.21 30.11
C GLY A 164 -6.65 -1.52 29.65
N GLN A 165 -6.59 -1.83 28.35
CA GLN A 165 -7.04 -3.13 27.84
C GLN A 165 -5.87 -4.11 27.83
N ARG A 166 -6.09 -5.30 28.41
CA ARG A 166 -5.12 -6.40 28.40
C ARG A 166 -5.03 -7.00 26.98
N PRO A 167 -3.84 -7.52 26.60
CA PRO A 167 -3.56 -8.06 25.27
C PRO A 167 -4.51 -9.20 24.88
#